data_AF-A0A1J5C6H4-F1
#
_entry.id   AF-A0A1J5C6H4-F1
#
_cell.length_a   1.000
_cell.length_b   1.000
_cell.length_c   1.000
_cell.angle_alpha   90.00
_cell.angle_beta   90.00
_cell.angle_gamma   90.00
#
_symmetry.space_group_name_H-M   'P 1'
#
loop_
_entity.id
_entity.type
_entity.pdbx_description
1 polymer ?
#
loop_
_entity_poly.entity_id
_entity_poly.type
_entity_poly.pdbx_seq_one_letter_code
_entity_poly.pdbx_strand_id
1 'polypeptide(L)'
;MSTHDDQPVQPDPVTGPDGMSSLPFNPLTGDLQDLQDSHTACWLWPNLSPEISRLDDVITDARIFLTTLLQPEPPEWAMQAALGMSRSNHAIHQHAQRHNSYVTAARSLWTTRIPQGTTTLTDAQIYALLAIHESRMAAALYCEIAQGIEVEMALTGVGHDDVEDIAWLRTAMAGWERALWHDAAQQTGTAEKFLLMAQFAASQPGVEQLRQAESRMAELQRRAQAAEDGVKTYRKGRRPGAVGKFTKALEELIDQAKSNKVKDIMVLIEAACYGGPIAGIQFQDCNDYHVWYLDIETKVEGQIKIPNLQRRLNRFSDI
;
A
#
# COMPACT_ATOMS: atom_id res chain seq x y z
N MET A 1 25.64 16.89 46.52
CA MET A 1 25.25 17.67 45.34
C MET A 1 25.82 16.96 44.13
N SER A 2 24.93 16.47 43.26
CA SER A 2 25.07 16.29 41.81
C SER A 2 24.00 15.29 41.38
N THR A 3 22.81 15.81 41.10
CA THR A 3 21.75 15.12 40.35
C THR A 3 22.14 15.15 38.87
N HIS A 4 22.23 13.98 38.25
CA HIS A 4 22.28 13.86 36.78
C HIS A 4 20.89 14.13 36.22
N ASP A 5 20.80 15.08 35.28
CA ASP A 5 19.63 15.35 34.48
C ASP A 5 19.38 14.20 33.49
N ASP A 6 18.27 13.49 33.65
CA ASP A 6 17.69 12.64 32.60
C ASP A 6 16.93 13.54 31.60
N GLN A 7 17.56 13.87 30.47
CA GLN A 7 16.82 14.33 29.29
C GLN A 7 16.28 13.11 28.52
N PRO A 8 15.01 13.11 28.09
CA PRO A 8 14.47 12.03 27.28
C PRO A 8 15.11 12.04 25.88
N VAL A 9 15.72 10.91 25.53
CA VAL A 9 16.28 10.62 24.20
C VAL A 9 15.16 10.75 23.16
N GLN A 10 15.26 11.72 22.25
CA GLN A 10 14.45 11.76 21.04
C GLN A 10 14.83 10.58 20.15
N PRO A 11 13.88 9.82 19.58
CA PRO A 11 14.20 8.79 18.61
C PRO A 11 14.66 9.43 17.30
N ASP A 12 15.81 8.99 16.81
CA ASP A 12 16.37 9.42 15.52
C ASP A 12 15.39 9.12 14.36
N PRO A 13 15.32 10.00 13.35
CA PRO A 13 14.50 9.76 12.17
C PRO A 13 15.09 8.60 11.36
N VAL A 14 14.32 7.52 11.23
CA VAL A 14 14.63 6.37 10.39
C VAL A 14 14.83 6.86 8.96
N THR A 15 16.08 6.92 8.51
CA THR A 15 16.46 7.30 7.15
C THR A 15 16.57 6.03 6.32
N GLY A 16 15.59 5.77 5.46
CA GLY A 16 15.72 4.78 4.38
C GLY A 16 16.67 5.28 3.29
N PRO A 17 17.20 4.39 2.43
CA PRO A 17 18.11 4.77 1.36
C PRO A 17 17.29 5.35 0.19
N ASP A 18 16.89 6.61 0.32
CA ASP A 18 16.74 7.59 -0.76
C ASP A 18 16.29 8.92 -0.13
N GLY A 19 17.10 9.95 -0.31
CA GLY A 19 17.01 11.25 0.35
C GLY A 19 15.86 12.15 -0.10
N MET A 20 14.65 11.62 -0.19
CA MET A 20 13.42 12.41 -0.18
C MET A 20 12.78 12.27 1.19
N SER A 21 12.94 13.28 2.05
CA SER A 21 12.10 13.38 3.24
C SER A 21 10.66 13.53 2.76
N SER A 22 9.91 12.43 2.68
CA SER A 22 8.47 12.51 2.43
C SER A 22 7.87 13.22 3.65
N LEU A 23 7.59 14.51 3.50
CA LEU A 23 6.86 15.25 4.53
C LEU A 23 5.59 14.45 4.86
N PRO A 24 5.26 14.27 6.15
CA PRO A 24 4.09 13.49 6.53
C PRO A 24 2.84 14.09 5.89
N PHE A 25 1.99 13.24 5.30
CA PHE A 25 0.77 13.67 4.65
C PHE A 25 -0.12 14.47 5.62
N ASN A 26 -0.40 15.71 5.24
CA ASN A 26 -1.30 16.59 5.99
C ASN A 26 -2.67 16.65 5.29
N PRO A 27 -3.75 16.11 5.88
CA PRO A 27 -5.07 16.06 5.24
C PRO A 27 -5.70 17.45 5.08
N LEU A 28 -5.14 18.50 5.70
CA LEU A 28 -5.61 19.86 5.47
C LEU A 28 -5.15 20.40 4.11
N THR A 29 -3.91 20.09 3.69
CA THR A 29 -3.28 20.72 2.52
C THR A 29 -2.83 19.74 1.44
N GLY A 30 -2.61 18.47 1.79
CA GLY A 30 -2.15 17.43 0.87
C GLY A 30 -3.24 16.96 -0.10
N ASP A 31 -2.79 16.34 -1.17
CA ASP A 31 -3.60 15.75 -2.24
C ASP A 31 -3.05 14.35 -2.59
N LEU A 32 -3.43 13.83 -3.76
CA LEU A 32 -2.96 12.54 -4.29
C LEU A 32 -1.95 12.71 -5.44
N GLN A 33 -1.51 13.93 -5.75
CA GLN A 33 -0.77 14.22 -6.98
C GLN A 33 0.58 13.49 -7.01
N ASP A 34 1.30 13.45 -5.90
CA ASP A 34 2.57 12.73 -5.78
C ASP A 34 2.42 11.22 -6.03
N LEU A 35 1.30 10.62 -5.60
CA LEU A 35 0.99 9.23 -5.89
C LEU A 35 0.65 9.04 -7.36
N GLN A 36 -0.12 9.94 -7.96
CA GLN A 36 -0.43 9.89 -9.39
C GLN A 36 0.83 10.00 -10.24
N ASP A 37 1.64 11.02 -10.00
CA ASP A 37 2.87 11.30 -10.75
C ASP A 37 3.82 10.09 -10.71
N SER A 38 3.95 9.46 -9.54
CA SER A 38 4.85 8.32 -9.34
C SER A 38 4.37 7.01 -10.00
N HIS A 39 3.08 6.88 -10.31
CA HIS A 39 2.49 5.60 -10.75
C HIS A 39 1.79 5.64 -12.12
N THR A 40 1.70 6.81 -12.76
CA THR A 40 1.09 6.95 -14.11
C THR A 40 1.74 6.08 -15.18
N ALA A 41 3.03 5.77 -15.02
CA ALA A 41 3.78 4.91 -15.93
C ALA A 41 3.63 3.41 -15.62
N CYS A 42 2.98 3.02 -14.51
CA CYS A 42 2.79 1.62 -14.17
C CYS A 42 1.80 0.95 -15.12
N TRP A 43 2.05 -0.31 -15.47
CA TRP A 43 1.23 -1.15 -16.33
C TRP A 43 -0.22 -1.23 -15.85
N LEU A 44 -0.44 -1.34 -14.53
CA LEU A 44 -1.78 -1.44 -13.94
C LEU A 44 -2.51 -0.08 -13.86
N TRP A 45 -1.84 1.04 -14.18
CA TRP A 45 -2.41 2.38 -14.02
C TRP A 45 -3.79 2.57 -14.67
N PRO A 46 -4.09 2.07 -15.89
CA PRO A 46 -5.42 2.21 -16.48
C PRO A 46 -6.55 1.59 -15.65
N ASN A 47 -6.26 0.59 -14.81
CA ASN A 47 -7.22 -0.02 -13.91
C ASN A 47 -7.32 0.71 -12.57
N LEU A 48 -6.25 1.38 -12.13
CA LEU A 48 -6.21 2.10 -10.86
C LEU A 48 -6.71 3.54 -10.99
N SER A 49 -6.49 4.19 -12.12
CA SER A 49 -6.80 5.60 -12.30
C SER A 49 -8.26 5.96 -11.98
N PRO A 50 -9.29 5.14 -12.30
CA PRO A 50 -10.67 5.46 -11.91
C PRO A 50 -10.88 5.43 -10.39
N GLU A 51 -10.23 4.50 -9.68
CA GLU A 51 -10.31 4.42 -8.23
C GLU A 51 -9.57 5.59 -7.56
N ILE A 52 -8.41 5.99 -8.10
CA ILE A 52 -7.69 7.18 -7.63
C ILE A 52 -8.51 8.45 -7.88
N SER A 53 -9.14 8.60 -9.05
CA SER A 53 -10.03 9.73 -9.34
C SER A 53 -11.23 9.78 -8.40
N ARG A 54 -11.85 8.63 -8.09
CA ARG A 54 -12.94 8.56 -7.10
C ARG A 54 -12.49 9.03 -5.71
N LEU A 55 -11.26 8.71 -5.30
CA LEU A 55 -10.70 9.18 -4.03
C LEU A 55 -10.38 10.68 -4.06
N ASP A 56 -9.97 11.21 -5.21
CA ASP A 56 -9.76 12.64 -5.41
C ASP A 56 -11.09 13.44 -5.34
N ASP A 57 -12.18 12.87 -5.85
CA ASP A 57 -13.53 13.42 -5.69
C ASP A 57 -13.93 13.50 -4.20
N VAL A 58 -13.68 12.42 -3.43
CA VAL A 58 -13.93 12.41 -1.97
C VAL A 58 -13.12 13.50 -1.26
N ILE A 59 -11.85 13.68 -1.64
CA ILE A 59 -10.98 14.71 -1.09
C ILE A 59 -11.51 16.10 -1.43
N THR A 60 -11.91 16.33 -2.68
CA THR A 60 -12.45 17.60 -3.16
C THR A 60 -13.72 17.97 -2.41
N ASP A 61 -14.66 17.03 -2.27
CA ASP A 61 -15.91 17.23 -1.55
C ASP A 61 -15.69 17.46 -0.05
N ALA A 62 -14.77 16.72 0.57
CA ALA A 62 -14.40 16.91 1.97
C ALA A 62 -13.78 18.29 2.21
N ARG A 63 -13.00 18.81 1.25
CA ARG A 63 -12.31 20.10 1.36
C ARG A 63 -13.27 21.28 1.47
N ILE A 64 -14.50 21.16 0.98
CA ILE A 64 -15.57 22.16 1.15
C ILE A 64 -15.77 22.53 2.63
N PHE A 65 -15.75 21.53 3.52
CA PHE A 65 -15.91 21.73 4.97
C PHE A 65 -14.70 22.40 5.64
N LEU A 66 -13.56 22.42 4.96
CA LEU A 66 -12.29 22.97 5.44
C LEU A 66 -12.03 24.38 4.90
N THR A 67 -12.87 24.91 4.00
CA THR A 67 -12.65 26.20 3.32
C THR A 67 -12.35 27.35 4.29
N THR A 68 -13.04 27.41 5.43
CA THR A 68 -12.81 28.45 6.45
C THR A 68 -11.46 28.34 7.17
N LEU A 69 -10.85 27.15 7.17
CA LEU A 69 -9.53 26.91 7.74
C LEU A 69 -8.42 27.14 6.72
N LEU A 70 -8.72 27.21 5.42
CA LEU A 70 -7.72 27.33 4.36
C LEU A 70 -7.43 28.77 3.95
N GLN A 71 -8.25 29.75 4.37
CA GLN A 71 -8.12 31.15 3.97
C GLN A 71 -7.90 32.09 5.17
N PRO A 72 -7.06 33.14 5.03
CA PRO A 72 -6.18 33.43 3.89
C PRO A 72 -4.99 32.46 3.78
N GLU A 73 -4.57 31.88 4.90
CA GLU A 73 -3.62 30.77 4.98
C GLU A 73 -4.03 29.85 6.15
N PRO A 74 -3.74 28.55 6.09
CA PRO A 74 -4.06 27.64 7.18
C PRO A 74 -3.34 28.02 8.48
N PRO A 75 -4.07 28.22 9.59
CA PRO A 75 -3.41 28.56 10.84
C PRO A 75 -2.59 27.36 11.34
N GLU A 76 -1.44 27.64 11.95
CA GLU A 76 -0.49 26.61 12.38
C GLU A 76 -1.15 25.54 13.26
N TRP A 77 -2.04 25.94 14.18
CA TRP A 77 -2.75 24.99 15.05
C TRP A 77 -3.63 24.01 14.25
N ALA A 78 -4.25 24.43 13.14
CA ALA A 78 -5.09 23.58 12.30
C ALA A 78 -4.23 22.61 11.50
N MET A 79 -3.09 23.07 10.98
CA MET A 79 -2.11 22.20 10.31
C MET A 79 -1.58 21.12 11.27
N GLN A 80 -1.24 21.50 12.49
CA GLN A 80 -0.75 20.58 13.51
C GLN A 80 -1.84 19.60 13.96
N ALA A 81 -3.08 20.05 14.10
CA ALA A 81 -4.22 19.21 14.42
C ALA A 81 -4.47 18.15 13.33
N ALA A 82 -4.47 18.57 12.05
CA ALA A 82 -4.64 17.67 10.91
C ALA A 82 -3.52 16.61 10.83
N LEU A 83 -2.25 17.01 11.03
CA LEU A 83 -1.13 16.08 11.12
C LEU A 83 -1.25 15.12 12.30
N GLY A 84 -1.66 15.61 13.47
CA GLY A 84 -1.88 14.82 14.66
C GLY A 84 -2.97 13.76 14.46
N MET A 85 -4.05 14.12 13.76
CA MET A 85 -5.12 13.19 13.39
C MET A 85 -4.63 12.09 12.47
N SER A 86 -3.87 12.40 11.40
CA SER A 86 -3.27 11.38 10.52
C SER A 86 -2.38 10.41 11.29
N ARG A 87 -1.49 10.93 12.16
CA ARG A 87 -0.59 10.09 12.97
C ARG A 87 -1.34 9.19 13.95
N SER A 88 -2.47 9.69 14.44
CA SER A 88 -3.28 8.98 15.44
C SER A 88 -4.43 8.20 14.83
N ASN A 89 -4.53 8.10 13.50
CA ASN A 89 -5.70 7.55 12.82
C ASN A 89 -6.06 6.15 13.33
N HIS A 90 -5.07 5.25 13.40
CA HIS A 90 -5.29 3.92 13.94
C HIS A 90 -5.84 3.92 15.38
N ALA A 91 -5.30 4.79 16.25
CA ALA A 91 -5.78 4.93 17.62
C ALA A 91 -7.19 5.54 17.68
N ILE A 92 -7.53 6.46 16.76
CA ILE A 92 -8.87 7.02 16.62
C ILE A 92 -9.87 5.92 16.28
N HIS A 93 -9.56 5.05 15.31
CA HIS A 93 -10.39 3.89 15.01
C HIS A 93 -10.56 2.96 16.22
N GLN A 94 -9.46 2.59 16.90
CA GLN A 94 -9.54 1.72 18.08
C GLN A 94 -10.40 2.33 19.20
N HIS A 95 -10.24 3.62 19.47
CA HIS A 95 -11.04 4.32 20.47
C HIS A 95 -12.52 4.38 20.05
N ALA A 96 -12.81 4.76 18.80
CA ALA A 96 -14.17 4.82 18.28
C ALA A 96 -14.87 3.46 18.30
N GLN A 97 -14.15 2.37 18.05
CA GLN A 97 -14.69 1.01 18.17
C GLN A 97 -15.10 0.64 19.61
N ARG A 98 -14.43 1.21 20.62
CA ARG A 98 -14.74 0.98 22.05
C ARG A 98 -15.83 1.91 22.57
N HIS A 99 -15.82 3.17 22.14
CA HIS A 99 -16.64 4.24 22.70
C HIS A 99 -17.72 4.78 21.74
N ASN A 100 -17.82 4.20 20.53
CA ASN A 100 -18.80 4.55 19.49
C ASN A 100 -18.83 6.03 19.09
N SER A 101 -17.69 6.72 19.16
CA SER A 101 -17.57 8.11 18.72
C SER A 101 -16.19 8.39 18.15
N TYR A 102 -16.16 8.76 16.87
CA TYR A 102 -14.95 9.15 16.14
C TYR A 102 -14.54 10.58 16.47
N VAL A 103 -15.52 11.47 16.65
CA VAL A 103 -15.25 12.86 17.03
C VAL A 103 -14.65 12.92 18.43
N THR A 104 -15.18 12.17 19.39
CA THR A 104 -14.61 12.11 20.75
C THR A 104 -13.22 11.45 20.74
N ALA A 105 -13.03 10.43 19.91
CA ALA A 105 -11.74 9.78 19.73
C ALA A 105 -10.68 10.74 19.16
N ALA A 106 -11.00 11.42 18.06
CA ALA A 106 -10.14 12.46 17.49
C ALA A 106 -9.84 13.53 18.55
N ARG A 107 -10.87 13.97 19.29
CA ARG A 107 -10.74 15.02 20.29
C ARG A 107 -9.91 14.66 21.53
N SER A 108 -9.88 13.39 21.90
CA SER A 108 -9.11 12.91 23.06
C SER A 108 -7.65 12.61 22.71
N LEU A 109 -7.40 12.21 21.46
CA LEU A 109 -6.08 11.79 20.99
C LEU A 109 -5.26 12.94 20.36
N TRP A 110 -5.89 14.06 20.00
CA TRP A 110 -5.23 15.24 19.40
C TRP A 110 -4.81 16.34 20.41
N THR A 111 -4.07 16.03 21.47
CA THR A 111 -4.11 16.88 22.69
C THR A 111 -2.89 17.74 23.04
N THR A 112 -1.95 18.06 22.14
CA THR A 112 -0.77 18.86 22.56
C THR A 112 -0.65 20.29 22.01
N ARG A 113 -1.44 20.72 21.01
CA ARG A 113 -1.18 22.02 20.32
C ARG A 113 -2.40 22.92 20.03
N ILE A 114 -3.55 22.65 20.62
CA ILE A 114 -4.74 23.50 20.41
C ILE A 114 -4.73 24.64 21.45
N PRO A 115 -5.00 25.90 21.04
CA PRO A 115 -5.21 26.99 21.99
C PRO A 115 -6.35 26.65 22.97
N GLN A 116 -6.18 26.90 24.27
CA GLN A 116 -7.29 26.82 25.20
C GLN A 116 -8.30 27.95 24.87
N GLY A 117 -9.36 27.66 24.11
CA GLY A 117 -10.32 28.66 23.62
C GLY A 117 -11.37 28.12 22.63
N THR A 118 -12.14 29.03 22.02
CA THR A 118 -13.30 28.77 21.12
C THR A 118 -12.94 28.22 19.73
N THR A 119 -11.66 28.22 19.34
CA THR A 119 -11.21 27.74 18.03
C THR A 119 -10.80 26.28 18.11
N THR A 120 -11.75 25.39 17.86
CA THR A 120 -11.51 23.96 17.65
C THR A 120 -12.17 23.52 16.35
N LEU A 121 -11.73 22.41 15.77
CA LEU A 121 -12.42 21.84 14.61
C LEU A 121 -13.86 21.45 14.97
N THR A 122 -14.79 21.82 14.09
CA THR A 122 -16.16 21.33 14.13
C THR A 122 -16.21 19.84 13.86
N ASP A 123 -17.30 19.17 14.24
CA ASP A 123 -17.50 17.74 13.96
C ASP A 123 -17.37 17.45 12.45
N ALA A 124 -17.96 18.31 11.61
CA ALA A 124 -17.87 18.20 10.16
C ALA A 124 -16.42 18.31 9.65
N GLN A 125 -15.62 19.23 10.22
CA GLN A 125 -14.20 19.38 9.87
C GLN A 125 -13.38 18.17 10.32
N ILE A 126 -13.68 17.58 11.48
CA ILE A 126 -13.02 16.35 11.95
C ILE A 126 -13.30 15.20 10.98
N TYR A 127 -14.56 14.97 10.60
CA TYR A 127 -14.91 13.93 9.65
C TYR A 127 -14.30 14.18 8.26
N ALA A 128 -14.26 15.42 7.79
CA ALA A 128 -13.63 15.76 6.53
C ALA A 128 -12.13 15.43 6.51
N LEU A 129 -11.39 15.76 7.57
CA LEU A 129 -9.97 15.40 7.68
C LEU A 129 -9.76 13.89 7.73
N LEU A 130 -10.63 13.15 8.43
CA LEU A 130 -10.61 11.69 8.42
C LEU A 130 -10.89 11.14 7.02
N ALA A 131 -11.90 11.66 6.31
CA ALA A 131 -12.21 11.25 4.94
C ALA A 131 -11.02 11.44 3.98
N ILE A 132 -10.34 12.59 4.06
CA ILE A 132 -9.17 12.89 3.24
C ILE A 132 -8.02 11.94 3.57
N HIS A 133 -7.75 11.71 4.86
CA HIS A 133 -6.68 10.82 5.28
C HIS A 133 -6.96 9.35 4.89
N GLU A 134 -8.18 8.87 5.08
CA GLU A 134 -8.55 7.52 4.64
C GLU A 134 -8.47 7.38 3.11
N SER A 135 -8.83 8.43 2.37
CA SER A 135 -8.66 8.45 0.91
C SER A 135 -7.21 8.32 0.51
N ARG A 136 -6.31 9.03 1.21
CA ARG A 136 -4.87 8.91 1.01
C ARG A 136 -4.36 7.50 1.28
N MET A 137 -4.80 6.87 2.37
CA MET A 137 -4.40 5.50 2.70
C MET A 137 -4.91 4.49 1.67
N ALA A 138 -6.15 4.66 1.17
CA ALA A 138 -6.71 3.82 0.11
C ALA A 138 -5.91 3.96 -1.19
N ALA A 139 -5.61 5.20 -1.59
CA ALA A 139 -4.79 5.48 -2.77
C ALA A 139 -3.40 4.85 -2.67
N ALA A 140 -2.76 4.95 -1.50
CA ALA A 140 -1.46 4.32 -1.25
C ALA A 140 -1.51 2.79 -1.40
N LEU A 141 -2.58 2.13 -0.95
CA LEU A 141 -2.76 0.68 -1.13
C LEU A 141 -2.94 0.31 -2.61
N TYR A 142 -3.72 1.08 -3.36
CA TYR A 142 -3.84 0.88 -4.81
C TYR A 142 -2.49 1.03 -5.52
N CYS A 143 -1.73 2.08 -5.18
CA CYS A 143 -0.39 2.31 -5.68
C CYS A 143 0.59 1.19 -5.30
N GLU A 144 0.48 0.61 -4.09
CA GLU A 144 1.28 -0.55 -3.66
C GLU A 144 1.04 -1.77 -4.56
N ILE A 145 -0.19 -1.98 -5.04
CA ILE A 145 -0.51 -3.05 -5.99
C ILE A 145 0.23 -2.82 -7.31
N ALA A 146 0.13 -1.62 -7.90
CA ALA A 146 0.81 -1.27 -9.14
C ALA A 146 2.33 -1.42 -9.00
N GLN A 147 2.91 -0.81 -7.98
CA GLN A 147 4.35 -0.87 -7.73
C GLN A 147 4.83 -2.31 -7.49
N GLY A 148 4.06 -3.11 -6.76
CA GLY A 148 4.40 -4.51 -6.52
C GLY A 148 4.39 -5.36 -7.79
N ILE A 149 3.46 -5.11 -8.71
CA ILE A 149 3.44 -5.75 -10.03
C ILE A 149 4.63 -5.28 -10.88
N GLU A 150 4.93 -3.98 -10.92
CA GLU A 150 6.09 -3.44 -11.64
C GLU A 150 7.39 -4.09 -11.15
N VAL A 151 7.61 -4.16 -9.83
CA VAL A 151 8.78 -4.79 -9.24
C VAL A 151 8.92 -6.24 -9.71
N GLU A 152 7.82 -6.99 -9.75
CA GLU A 152 7.86 -8.41 -10.12
C GLU A 152 8.02 -8.61 -11.63
N MET A 153 7.36 -7.80 -12.47
CA MET A 153 7.59 -7.78 -13.91
C MET A 153 9.06 -7.48 -14.21
N ALA A 154 9.61 -6.50 -13.50
CA ALA A 154 10.99 -6.12 -13.58
C ALA A 154 11.90 -7.31 -13.16
N LEU A 155 11.70 -7.92 -11.98
CA LEU A 155 12.47 -9.07 -11.49
C LEU A 155 12.39 -10.30 -12.39
N THR A 156 11.30 -10.47 -13.14
CA THR A 156 11.09 -11.63 -14.02
C THR A 156 11.47 -11.36 -15.48
N GLY A 157 11.86 -10.13 -15.81
CA GLY A 157 12.21 -9.73 -17.19
C GLY A 157 11.00 -9.61 -18.11
N VAL A 158 9.80 -9.47 -17.56
CA VAL A 158 8.53 -9.31 -18.27
C VAL A 158 8.33 -7.83 -18.62
N GLY A 159 8.10 -7.54 -19.89
CA GLY A 159 7.78 -6.20 -20.38
C GLY A 159 6.27 -5.91 -20.33
N HIS A 160 5.89 -4.64 -20.48
CA HIS A 160 4.48 -4.21 -20.44
C HIS A 160 3.62 -4.81 -21.55
N ASP A 161 4.22 -5.19 -22.68
CA ASP A 161 3.54 -5.80 -23.83
C ASP A 161 3.43 -7.34 -23.73
N ASP A 162 4.06 -7.97 -22.73
CA ASP A 162 4.14 -9.43 -22.58
C ASP A 162 2.88 -10.00 -21.86
N VAL A 163 1.69 -9.79 -22.43
CA VAL A 163 0.38 -10.04 -21.79
C VAL A 163 0.23 -11.43 -21.14
N GLU A 164 0.68 -12.49 -21.81
CA GLU A 164 0.60 -13.86 -21.28
C GLU A 164 1.50 -14.06 -20.06
N ASP A 165 2.73 -13.52 -20.11
CA ASP A 165 3.70 -13.62 -19.03
C ASP A 165 3.27 -12.78 -17.82
N ILE A 166 2.63 -11.62 -18.05
CA ILE A 166 1.98 -10.81 -17.02
C ILE A 166 0.82 -11.57 -16.37
N ALA A 167 -0.04 -12.23 -17.16
CA ALA A 167 -1.15 -13.00 -16.63
C ALA A 167 -0.69 -14.16 -15.73
N TRP A 168 0.37 -14.86 -16.13
CA TRP A 168 1.00 -15.90 -15.32
C TRP A 168 1.56 -15.33 -14.00
N LEU A 169 2.29 -14.22 -14.07
CA LEU A 169 2.87 -13.56 -12.90
C LEU A 169 1.80 -13.13 -11.89
N ARG A 170 0.71 -12.50 -12.38
CA ARG A 170 -0.42 -12.11 -11.55
C ARG A 170 -1.14 -13.30 -10.94
N THR A 171 -1.21 -14.44 -11.64
CA THR A 171 -1.76 -15.69 -11.08
C THR A 171 -0.95 -16.15 -9.87
N ALA A 172 0.39 -16.10 -9.94
CA ALA A 172 1.27 -16.45 -8.81
C ALA A 172 1.14 -15.49 -7.61
N MET A 173 0.77 -14.24 -7.86
CA MET A 173 0.60 -13.20 -6.84
C MET A 173 -0.85 -12.97 -6.43
N ALA A 174 -1.80 -13.70 -7.04
CA ALA A 174 -3.21 -13.35 -7.02
C ALA A 174 -3.81 -13.22 -5.62
N GLY A 175 -3.33 -13.98 -4.64
CA GLY A 175 -3.83 -13.88 -3.28
C GLY A 175 -3.30 -12.65 -2.51
N TRP A 176 -2.09 -12.18 -2.80
CA TRP A 176 -1.58 -10.91 -2.28
C TRP A 176 -2.30 -9.75 -2.95
N GLU A 177 -2.38 -9.79 -4.28
CA GLU A 177 -3.05 -8.76 -5.07
C GLU A 177 -4.51 -8.61 -4.63
N ARG A 178 -5.28 -9.71 -4.56
CA ARG A 178 -6.68 -9.68 -4.09
C ARG A 178 -6.82 -9.17 -2.66
N ALA A 179 -5.88 -9.49 -1.77
CA ALA A 179 -5.92 -9.01 -0.39
C ALA A 179 -5.74 -7.48 -0.35
N LEU A 180 -4.75 -6.93 -1.05
CA LEU A 180 -4.57 -5.48 -1.12
C LEU A 180 -5.73 -4.77 -1.81
N TRP A 181 -6.28 -5.34 -2.90
CA TRP A 181 -7.49 -4.79 -3.53
C TRP A 181 -8.66 -4.72 -2.55
N HIS A 182 -8.83 -5.76 -1.73
CA HIS A 182 -9.88 -5.80 -0.72
C HIS A 182 -9.64 -4.75 0.37
N ASP A 183 -8.42 -4.68 0.91
CA ASP A 183 -8.05 -3.73 1.95
C ASP A 183 -8.20 -2.27 1.42
N ALA A 184 -7.79 -1.99 0.18
CA ALA A 184 -7.97 -0.70 -0.48
C ALA A 184 -9.45 -0.33 -0.66
N ALA A 185 -10.28 -1.27 -1.14
CA ALA A 185 -11.71 -1.04 -1.32
C ALA A 185 -12.44 -0.79 0.01
N GLN A 186 -12.06 -1.51 1.08
CA GLN A 186 -12.59 -1.23 2.42
C GLN A 186 -12.20 0.16 2.91
N GLN A 187 -10.95 0.56 2.67
CA GLN A 187 -10.44 1.88 3.02
C GLN A 187 -11.17 3.00 2.27
N THR A 188 -11.40 2.84 0.97
CA THR A 188 -12.25 3.72 0.14
C THR A 188 -13.64 3.85 0.74
N GLY A 189 -14.30 2.72 1.05
CA GLY A 189 -15.62 2.76 1.67
C GLY A 189 -15.65 3.40 3.06
N THR A 190 -14.52 3.43 3.77
CA THR A 190 -14.39 4.13 5.06
C THR A 190 -14.25 5.64 4.85
N ALA A 191 -13.45 6.06 3.86
CA ALA A 191 -13.35 7.46 3.46
C ALA A 191 -14.70 8.06 3.06
N GLU A 192 -15.47 7.35 2.23
CA GLU A 192 -16.81 7.79 1.79
C GLU A 192 -17.80 7.90 2.95
N LYS A 193 -17.76 6.96 3.91
CA LYS A 193 -18.60 7.05 5.13
C LYS A 193 -18.25 8.29 5.95
N PHE A 194 -16.96 8.62 6.09
CA PHE A 194 -16.55 9.83 6.78
C PHE A 194 -17.00 11.09 6.04
N LEU A 195 -16.94 11.13 4.71
CA LEU A 195 -17.49 12.24 3.93
C LEU A 195 -18.99 12.42 4.17
N LEU A 196 -19.77 11.32 4.17
CA LEU A 196 -21.19 11.35 4.52
C LEU A 196 -21.43 11.84 5.95
N MET A 197 -20.59 11.46 6.91
CA MET A 197 -20.66 11.96 8.28
C MET A 197 -20.32 13.45 8.38
N ALA A 198 -19.40 13.96 7.56
CA ALA A 198 -19.09 15.39 7.47
C ALA A 198 -20.31 16.18 6.98
N GLN A 199 -20.95 15.72 5.90
CA GLN A 199 -22.19 16.29 5.38
C GLN A 199 -23.32 16.25 6.42
N PHE A 200 -23.49 15.09 7.07
CA PHE A 200 -24.51 14.92 8.10
C PHE A 200 -24.27 15.87 9.27
N ALA A 201 -23.05 15.96 9.81
CA ALA A 201 -22.72 16.88 10.89
C ALA A 201 -22.92 18.35 10.51
N ALA A 202 -22.62 18.74 9.26
CA ALA A 202 -22.81 20.09 8.76
C ALA A 202 -24.30 20.50 8.67
N SER A 203 -25.21 19.53 8.51
CA SER A 203 -26.66 19.77 8.51
C SER A 203 -27.28 20.06 9.89
N GLN A 204 -26.44 20.12 10.94
CA GLN A 204 -26.84 20.36 12.34
C GLN A 204 -27.92 19.38 12.86
N PRO A 205 -27.73 18.05 12.74
CA PRO A 205 -28.65 17.07 13.25
C PRO A 205 -28.69 17.10 14.77
N GLY A 206 -29.76 16.54 15.36
CA GLY A 206 -29.80 16.37 16.81
C GLY A 206 -28.62 15.51 17.30
N VAL A 207 -28.03 15.87 18.44
CA VAL A 207 -26.86 15.18 19.02
C VAL A 207 -27.04 13.65 19.11
N GLU A 208 -28.25 13.20 19.47
CA GLU A 208 -28.58 11.78 19.53
C GLU A 208 -28.57 11.10 18.15
N GLN A 209 -29.01 11.79 17.10
CA GLN A 209 -28.98 11.24 15.73
C GLN A 209 -27.54 11.09 15.23
N LEU A 210 -26.69 12.08 15.53
CA LEU A 210 -25.27 12.02 15.19
C LEU A 210 -24.56 10.88 15.93
N ARG A 211 -24.83 10.72 17.22
CA ARG A 211 -24.29 9.63 18.03
C ARG A 211 -24.73 8.25 17.54
N GLN A 212 -25.99 8.11 17.13
CA GLN A 212 -26.49 6.88 16.54
C GLN A 212 -25.79 6.56 15.21
N ALA A 213 -25.54 7.56 14.37
CA ALA A 213 -24.80 7.38 13.13
C ALA A 213 -23.34 6.95 13.37
N GLU A 214 -22.63 7.59 14.30
CA GLU A 214 -21.27 7.18 14.71
C GLU A 214 -21.23 5.74 15.21
N SER A 215 -22.19 5.37 16.06
CA SER A 215 -22.26 4.01 16.62
C SER A 215 -22.48 2.95 15.55
N ARG A 216 -23.36 3.22 14.56
CA ARG A 216 -23.57 2.31 13.42
C ARG A 216 -22.29 2.16 12.60
N MET A 217 -21.59 3.27 12.36
CA MET A 217 -20.33 3.24 11.61
C MET A 217 -19.25 2.43 12.33
N ALA A 218 -19.07 2.64 13.64
CA ALA A 218 -18.13 1.90 14.47
C ALA A 218 -18.49 0.41 14.57
N GLU A 219 -19.77 0.06 14.62
CA GLU A 219 -20.23 -1.33 14.57
C GLU A 219 -19.92 -2.00 13.23
N LEU A 220 -20.22 -1.33 12.11
CA LEU A 220 -19.88 -1.85 10.78
C LEU A 220 -18.38 -2.08 10.64
N GLN A 221 -17.54 -1.17 11.16
CA GLN A 221 -16.08 -1.33 11.13
C GLN A 221 -15.61 -2.54 11.95
N ARG A 222 -16.18 -2.75 13.15
CA ARG A 222 -15.86 -3.94 13.96
C ARG A 222 -16.25 -5.23 13.26
N ARG A 223 -17.42 -5.26 12.61
CA ARG A 223 -17.87 -6.43 11.84
C ARG A 223 -16.97 -6.70 10.64
N ALA A 224 -16.55 -5.66 9.92
CA ALA A 224 -15.59 -5.79 8.82
C ALA A 224 -14.25 -6.37 9.30
N GLN A 225 -13.69 -5.83 10.38
CA GLN A 225 -12.43 -6.33 10.95
C GLN A 225 -12.54 -7.79 11.43
N ALA A 226 -13.64 -8.14 12.10
CA ALA A 226 -13.86 -9.53 12.54
C ALA A 226 -14.01 -10.50 11.37
N ALA A 227 -14.66 -10.06 10.28
CA ALA A 227 -14.76 -10.84 9.05
C ALA A 227 -13.38 -11.03 8.41
N GLU A 228 -12.55 -9.98 8.35
CA GLU A 228 -11.16 -10.08 7.89
C GLU A 228 -10.33 -11.05 8.72
N ASP A 229 -10.39 -10.92 10.04
CA ASP A 229 -9.64 -11.77 10.97
C ASP A 229 -10.00 -13.25 10.77
N GLY A 230 -11.27 -13.53 10.52
CA GLY A 230 -11.77 -14.88 10.20
C GLY A 230 -11.28 -15.42 8.86
N VAL A 231 -10.88 -14.56 7.92
CA VAL A 231 -10.38 -14.98 6.60
C VAL A 231 -8.88 -14.75 6.39
N LYS A 232 -8.14 -14.31 7.42
CA LYS A 232 -6.68 -14.06 7.36
C LYS A 232 -5.88 -15.25 6.82
N THR A 233 -6.29 -16.47 7.12
CA THR A 233 -5.65 -17.71 6.62
C THR A 233 -5.80 -17.93 5.11
N TYR A 234 -6.72 -17.21 4.46
CA TYR A 234 -6.96 -17.25 3.01
C TYR A 234 -6.25 -16.11 2.26
N ARG A 235 -5.53 -15.21 2.96
CA ARG A 235 -4.59 -14.23 2.37
C ARG A 235 -3.31 -14.92 1.85
N LYS A 236 -3.45 -16.09 1.21
CA LYS A 236 -2.35 -16.89 0.67
C LYS A 236 -1.93 -16.33 -0.69
N GLY A 237 -0.81 -15.63 -0.74
CA GLY A 237 -0.22 -15.17 -1.99
C GLY A 237 1.22 -14.70 -1.77
N ARG A 238 2.02 -14.76 -2.83
CA ARG A 238 3.40 -14.29 -2.79
C ARG A 238 3.40 -12.75 -2.72
N ARG A 239 4.01 -12.19 -1.67
CA ARG A 239 4.27 -10.75 -1.57
C ARG A 239 5.34 -10.32 -2.59
N PRO A 240 5.31 -9.08 -3.11
CA PRO A 240 6.36 -8.56 -3.98
C PRO A 240 7.74 -8.65 -3.32
N GLY A 241 8.76 -8.94 -4.12
CA GLY A 241 10.14 -9.07 -3.66
C GLY A 241 10.44 -10.40 -2.98
N ALA A 242 9.45 -11.28 -2.77
CA ALA A 242 9.72 -12.65 -2.39
C ALA A 242 10.39 -13.37 -3.57
N VAL A 243 11.70 -13.59 -3.44
CA VAL A 243 12.54 -14.24 -4.47
C VAL A 243 11.95 -15.60 -4.82
N GLY A 244 11.39 -15.70 -6.01
CA GLY A 244 10.81 -16.94 -6.53
C GLY A 244 11.88 -18.01 -6.68
N LYS A 245 11.50 -19.29 -6.53
CA LYS A 245 12.44 -20.42 -6.66
C LYS A 245 13.19 -20.43 -7.99
N PHE A 246 12.55 -19.98 -9.07
CA PHE A 246 13.22 -19.82 -10.37
C PHE A 246 14.30 -18.74 -10.34
N THR A 247 14.10 -17.60 -9.67
CA THR A 247 15.19 -16.61 -9.49
C THR A 247 16.35 -17.22 -8.73
N LYS A 248 16.07 -17.96 -7.65
CA LYS A 248 17.11 -18.63 -6.86
C LYS A 248 17.86 -19.68 -7.67
N ALA A 249 17.14 -20.42 -8.52
CA ALA A 249 17.76 -21.38 -9.43
C ALA A 249 18.69 -20.65 -10.43
N LEU A 250 18.28 -19.50 -10.96
CA LEU A 250 19.16 -18.69 -11.80
C LEU A 250 20.37 -18.13 -11.03
N GLU A 251 20.22 -17.69 -9.78
CA GLU A 251 21.34 -17.25 -8.93
C GLU A 251 22.36 -18.37 -8.72
N GLU A 252 21.90 -19.59 -8.43
CA GLU A 252 22.77 -20.77 -8.31
C GLU A 252 23.48 -21.09 -9.63
N LEU A 253 22.78 -21.02 -10.76
CA LEU A 253 23.37 -21.23 -12.08
C LEU A 253 24.39 -20.14 -12.45
N ILE A 254 24.11 -18.89 -12.11
CA ILE A 254 25.01 -17.75 -12.30
C ILE A 254 26.27 -17.91 -11.45
N ASP A 255 26.13 -18.33 -10.19
CA ASP A 255 27.28 -18.61 -9.33
C ASP A 255 28.11 -19.78 -9.86
N GLN A 256 27.47 -20.82 -10.40
CA GLN A 256 28.12 -21.97 -11.01
C GLN A 256 28.85 -21.60 -12.32
N ALA A 257 28.23 -20.79 -13.18
CA ALA A 257 28.81 -20.34 -14.44
C ALA A 257 29.88 -19.25 -14.25
N LYS A 258 29.86 -18.54 -13.13
CA LYS A 258 30.58 -17.27 -12.92
C LYS A 258 30.33 -16.28 -14.07
N SER A 259 29.10 -16.27 -14.56
CA SER A 259 28.67 -15.49 -15.72
C SER A 259 27.17 -15.26 -15.66
N ASN A 260 26.73 -14.06 -16.04
CA ASN A 260 25.32 -13.73 -16.28
C ASN A 260 24.96 -13.80 -17.78
N LYS A 261 25.86 -14.26 -18.65
CA LYS A 261 25.59 -14.36 -20.09
C LYS A 261 24.64 -15.51 -20.37
N VAL A 262 23.58 -15.23 -21.13
CA VAL A 262 22.56 -16.22 -21.49
C VAL A 262 23.15 -17.50 -22.10
N LYS A 263 24.19 -17.38 -22.94
CA LYS A 263 24.84 -18.54 -23.56
C LYS A 263 25.48 -19.48 -22.53
N ASP A 264 26.13 -18.94 -21.50
CA ASP A 264 26.83 -19.74 -20.49
C ASP A 264 25.81 -20.41 -19.55
N ILE A 265 24.74 -19.67 -19.20
CA ILE A 265 23.64 -20.19 -18.38
C ILE A 265 22.85 -21.28 -19.11
N MET A 266 22.59 -21.12 -20.41
CA MET A 266 21.84 -22.12 -21.19
C MET A 266 22.53 -23.48 -21.22
N VAL A 267 23.86 -23.52 -21.29
CA VAL A 267 24.62 -24.78 -21.19
C VAL A 267 24.37 -25.49 -19.86
N LEU A 268 24.27 -24.74 -18.76
CA LEU A 268 23.98 -25.32 -17.45
C LEU A 268 22.51 -25.73 -17.32
N ILE A 269 21.58 -24.98 -17.90
CA ILE A 269 20.16 -25.35 -17.96
C ILE A 269 19.97 -26.66 -18.73
N GLU A 270 20.60 -26.79 -19.91
CA GLU A 270 20.57 -28.03 -20.72
C GLU A 270 21.09 -29.23 -19.93
N ALA A 271 22.18 -29.06 -19.19
CA ALA A 271 22.72 -30.10 -18.30
C ALA A 271 21.75 -30.42 -17.14
N ALA A 272 21.11 -29.40 -16.57
CA ALA A 272 20.17 -29.55 -15.47
C ALA A 272 18.85 -30.24 -15.88
N CYS A 273 18.47 -30.21 -17.16
CA CYS A 273 17.32 -30.98 -17.68
C CYS A 273 17.44 -32.48 -17.41
N TYR A 274 18.67 -33.02 -17.40
CA TYR A 274 18.96 -34.41 -17.07
C TYR A 274 19.48 -34.59 -15.63
N GLY A 275 19.56 -33.50 -14.88
CA GLY A 275 20.05 -33.44 -13.51
C GLY A 275 18.94 -33.37 -12.46
N GLY A 276 19.35 -33.21 -11.21
CA GLY A 276 18.42 -32.97 -10.09
C GLY A 276 17.93 -31.52 -10.03
N PRO A 277 16.91 -31.24 -9.21
CA PRO A 277 16.33 -29.91 -9.10
C PRO A 277 17.30 -28.91 -8.43
N ILE A 278 17.28 -27.67 -8.91
CA ILE A 278 18.09 -26.54 -8.46
C ILE A 278 17.17 -25.54 -7.75
N ALA A 279 17.46 -25.19 -6.50
CA ALA A 279 16.59 -24.36 -5.65
C ALA A 279 15.09 -24.77 -5.63
N GLY A 280 14.78 -26.06 -5.83
CA GLY A 280 13.40 -26.57 -5.92
C GLY A 280 12.75 -26.42 -7.30
N ILE A 281 13.52 -26.08 -8.34
CA ILE A 281 13.09 -26.07 -9.73
C ILE A 281 13.73 -27.23 -10.48
N GLN A 282 12.91 -28.04 -11.14
CA GLN A 282 13.38 -29.03 -12.12
C GLN A 282 13.26 -28.44 -13.51
N PHE A 283 14.39 -28.21 -14.19
CA PHE A 283 14.36 -27.92 -15.62
C PHE A 283 13.94 -29.17 -16.37
N GLN A 284 13.02 -29.03 -17.32
CA GLN A 284 12.41 -30.14 -18.06
C GLN A 284 12.93 -30.22 -19.49
N ASP A 285 13.00 -29.07 -20.17
CA ASP A 285 13.46 -28.96 -21.54
C ASP A 285 13.88 -27.50 -21.82
N CYS A 286 14.65 -27.29 -22.88
CA CYS A 286 14.97 -25.96 -23.38
C CYS A 286 15.33 -25.97 -24.87
N ASN A 287 15.00 -24.87 -25.54
CA ASN A 287 15.39 -24.63 -26.93
C ASN A 287 15.74 -23.15 -27.15
N ASP A 288 15.97 -22.78 -28.41
CA ASP A 288 16.33 -21.40 -28.80
C ASP A 288 15.27 -20.35 -28.43
N TYR A 289 14.05 -20.77 -28.09
CA TYR A 289 12.92 -19.89 -27.83
C TYR A 289 12.48 -19.89 -26.36
N HIS A 290 12.51 -21.03 -25.68
CA HIS A 290 11.98 -21.19 -24.33
C HIS A 290 12.82 -22.13 -23.45
N VAL A 291 12.69 -21.93 -22.14
CA VAL A 291 13.09 -22.89 -21.10
C VAL A 291 11.84 -23.30 -20.35
N TRP A 292 11.61 -24.62 -20.22
CA TRP A 292 10.51 -25.22 -19.46
C TRP A 292 11.01 -25.76 -18.12
N TYR A 293 10.23 -25.54 -17.08
CA TYR A 293 10.60 -25.91 -15.73
C TYR A 293 9.38 -26.25 -14.86
N LEU A 294 9.62 -27.03 -13.81
CA LEU A 294 8.61 -27.46 -12.83
C LEU A 294 9.04 -27.02 -11.43
N ASP A 295 8.16 -26.33 -10.70
CA ASP A 295 8.31 -26.19 -9.25
C ASP A 295 7.95 -27.52 -8.58
N ILE A 296 8.94 -28.17 -7.96
CA ILE A 296 8.78 -29.53 -7.44
C ILE A 296 7.84 -29.63 -6.24
N GLU A 297 7.62 -28.53 -5.51
CA GLU A 297 6.76 -28.50 -4.33
C GLU A 297 5.29 -28.26 -4.73
N THR A 298 5.07 -27.26 -5.59
CA THR A 298 3.72 -26.88 -6.01
C THR A 298 3.21 -27.71 -7.18
N LYS A 299 4.10 -28.45 -7.87
CA LYS A 299 3.83 -29.23 -9.09
C LYS A 299 3.28 -28.38 -10.23
N VAL A 300 3.64 -27.09 -10.26
CA VAL A 300 3.25 -26.16 -11.32
C VAL A 300 4.35 -26.08 -12.36
N GLU A 301 3.99 -26.35 -13.61
CA GLU A 301 4.85 -26.15 -14.77
C GLU A 301 4.87 -24.68 -15.18
N GLY A 302 6.04 -24.22 -15.60
CA GLY A 302 6.29 -22.87 -16.07
C GLY A 302 7.21 -22.89 -17.28
N GLN A 303 7.19 -21.79 -18.02
CA GLN A 303 8.13 -21.56 -19.11
C GLN A 303 8.61 -20.12 -19.09
N ILE A 304 9.79 -19.87 -19.64
CA ILE A 304 10.33 -18.52 -19.85
C ILE A 304 10.90 -18.40 -21.25
N LYS A 305 10.55 -17.33 -21.96
CA LYS A 305 11.12 -17.00 -23.27
C LYS A 305 12.60 -16.61 -23.12
N ILE A 306 13.46 -17.00 -24.05
CA ILE A 306 14.89 -16.66 -24.01
C ILE A 306 15.14 -15.14 -23.93
N PRO A 307 14.43 -14.25 -24.66
CA PRO A 307 14.55 -12.81 -24.47
C PRO A 307 14.23 -12.33 -23.04
N ASN A 308 13.25 -12.96 -22.36
CA ASN A 308 12.88 -12.60 -20.98
C ASN A 308 13.94 -13.12 -20.01
N LEU A 309 14.45 -14.33 -20.24
CA LEU A 309 15.58 -14.90 -19.50
C LEU A 309 16.81 -13.99 -19.62
N GLN A 310 17.15 -13.52 -20.82
CA GLN A 310 18.25 -12.60 -21.04
C GLN A 310 18.04 -11.27 -20.31
N ARG A 311 16.84 -10.67 -20.41
CA ARG A 311 16.47 -9.45 -19.66
C ARG A 311 16.62 -9.64 -18.15
N ARG A 312 16.28 -10.81 -17.63
CA ARG A 312 16.38 -11.16 -16.21
C ARG A 312 17.84 -11.36 -15.78
N LEU A 313 18.64 -12.06 -16.58
CA LEU A 313 20.05 -12.30 -16.30
C LEU A 313 20.87 -11.00 -16.25
N ASN A 314 20.59 -10.06 -17.16
CA ASN A 314 21.25 -8.74 -17.20
C ASN A 314 21.02 -7.86 -15.95
N ARG A 315 20.13 -8.26 -15.04
CA ARG A 315 19.85 -7.53 -13.79
C ARG A 315 20.67 -8.01 -12.61
N PHE A 316 21.26 -9.20 -12.70
CA PHE A 316 22.26 -9.61 -11.73
C PHE A 316 23.52 -8.80 -11.99
N SER A 317 24.09 -8.22 -10.93
CA SER A 317 25.34 -7.47 -11.01
C SER A 317 26.39 -8.28 -11.77
N ASP A 318 27.18 -7.62 -12.60
CA ASP A 318 28.28 -8.28 -13.30
C ASP A 318 29.20 -8.95 -12.27
N ILE A 319 29.47 -10.24 -12.48
CA ILE A 319 30.43 -11.04 -11.71
C ILE A 319 31.85 -10.69 -12.14
#